data_AF-A0A849T520-F1
#
_entry.id   AF-A0A849T520-F1
#
_cell.length_a   1.000
_cell.length_b   1.000
_cell.length_c   1.000
_cell.angle_alpha   90.00
_cell.angle_beta   90.00
_cell.angle_gamma   90.00
#
_symmetry.space_group_name_H-M   'P 1'
#
loop_
_entity.id
_entity.type
_entity.pdbx_description
1 polymer ?
#
loop_
_entity_poly.entity_id
_entity_poly.type
_entity_poly.pdbx_seq_one_letter_code
_entity_poly.pdbx_strand_id
1 'polypeptide(L)'
;MDLIRLIGDIDENFYQLGIKDKDLGKVVHQDVRHMLRTPWNNINKLIQDIGQSIIKNTLVKNTDHYRHLKAYSEGMGIKIEECAYVMLIPEIVSAMTKWAPGFIKGNLGCSTFILRNKDGDVTHGRILDFPLQGSYDRYERSILYDLNGMPKTLGFGSSGIPYPSITLMTEDGLTLALHQKFTNVFNPKGISIFEFIFKMIKEARDKKSIVEFIKKNQTITTWCLYMTFSDGEVLACDLNGPDSFINELILPDTGILYFCNHLEDKSIDQRQFLPLGFDQYNQMRATVAQEKIELFLNKNKTQPTDLELLELMSKPHNQKLKNNSFEKYNLDNLTASTLSLMVMNSTKSSVLNINGPAPKVFRDDISEIKNIFDRPLVTKIKINKKSLFDTEYFQGLHLIMEAQKAFDSHDSVLLYHNLQMAIDHLENYPEKNIALFYFLIAQYLNETHPQVLAHLLSDFKNFEGNLPPYLNDHCIMFIGRLERILKLAPSINIDSIQTQKLREIYKRELKIPSAIFHFTSQSMIIPRIDILDIIYILTT
;
A
#
# COMPACT_ATOMS: atom_id res chain seq x y z
N MET A 1 -16.16 9.26 10.14
CA MET A 1 -16.09 7.78 10.16
C MET A 1 -17.04 7.29 11.23
N ASP A 2 -17.87 6.30 10.91
CA ASP A 2 -18.79 5.71 11.87
C ASP A 2 -18.05 4.67 12.72
N LEU A 3 -18.31 4.69 14.04
CA LEU A 3 -17.86 3.67 14.97
C LEU A 3 -18.93 2.58 15.09
N ILE A 4 -18.63 1.38 14.62
CA ILE A 4 -19.46 0.19 14.80
C ILE A 4 -19.05 -0.51 16.09
N ARG A 5 -20.01 -1.06 16.83
CA ARG A 5 -19.75 -1.88 18.02
C ARG A 5 -20.28 -3.28 17.80
N LEU A 6 -19.42 -4.27 18.01
CA LEU A 6 -19.77 -5.68 17.99
C LEU A 6 -19.60 -6.21 19.41
N ILE A 7 -20.66 -6.80 19.99
CA ILE A 7 -20.70 -7.17 21.41
C ILE A 7 -21.20 -8.61 21.56
N GLY A 8 -20.45 -9.45 22.27
CA GLY A 8 -20.88 -10.81 22.63
C GLY A 8 -20.29 -11.90 21.74
N ASP A 9 -21.14 -12.80 21.23
CA ASP A 9 -20.67 -13.97 20.47
C ASP A 9 -19.99 -13.58 19.14
N ILE A 10 -18.86 -14.21 18.84
CA ILE A 10 -18.05 -13.87 17.66
C ILE A 10 -18.83 -14.18 16.37
N ASP A 11 -19.41 -15.37 16.26
CA ASP A 11 -20.06 -15.82 15.02
C ASP A 11 -21.32 -14.97 14.75
N GLU A 12 -22.14 -14.71 15.77
CA GLU A 12 -23.32 -13.86 15.64
C GLU A 12 -22.95 -12.44 15.19
N ASN A 13 -21.94 -11.83 15.80
CA ASN A 13 -21.52 -10.48 15.45
C ASN A 13 -20.92 -10.39 14.04
N PHE A 14 -20.15 -11.41 13.63
CA PHE A 14 -19.65 -11.48 12.26
C PHE A 14 -20.80 -11.65 11.26
N TYR A 15 -21.83 -12.45 11.57
CA TYR A 15 -23.04 -12.54 10.75
C TYR A 15 -23.77 -11.19 10.61
N GLN A 16 -23.97 -10.47 11.73
CA GLN A 16 -24.59 -9.14 11.70
C GLN A 16 -23.75 -8.11 10.93
N LEU A 17 -22.43 -8.15 11.08
CA LEU A 17 -21.52 -7.32 10.28
C LEU A 17 -21.65 -7.66 8.79
N GLY A 18 -21.78 -8.94 8.45
CA GLY A 18 -22.02 -9.41 7.09
C GLY A 18 -23.32 -8.88 6.48
N ILE A 19 -24.41 -8.87 7.26
CA ILE A 19 -25.68 -8.26 6.82
C ILE A 19 -25.49 -6.78 6.52
N LYS A 20 -24.80 -6.05 7.40
CA LYS A 20 -24.53 -4.62 7.22
C LYS A 20 -23.68 -4.35 5.98
N ASP A 21 -22.76 -5.26 5.65
CA ASP A 21 -21.83 -5.13 4.54
C ASP A 21 -22.33 -5.69 3.23
N LYS A 22 -23.51 -6.29 3.21
CA LYS A 22 -24.02 -7.07 2.08
C LYS A 22 -23.90 -6.37 0.72
N ASP A 23 -24.22 -5.08 0.66
CA ASP A 23 -24.17 -4.31 -0.58
C ASP A 23 -22.85 -3.56 -0.75
N LEU A 24 -22.41 -2.84 0.29
CA LEU A 24 -21.19 -2.02 0.23
C LEU A 24 -19.92 -2.88 0.12
N GLY A 25 -19.87 -3.98 0.86
CA GLY A 25 -18.75 -4.93 0.83
C GLY A 25 -18.58 -5.63 -0.52
N LYS A 26 -19.66 -5.80 -1.30
CA LYS A 26 -19.55 -6.36 -2.67
C LYS A 26 -18.81 -5.43 -3.62
N VAL A 27 -18.95 -4.12 -3.45
CA VAL A 27 -18.19 -3.13 -4.24
C VAL A 27 -16.69 -3.27 -3.94
N VAL A 28 -16.32 -3.33 -2.66
CA VAL A 28 -14.92 -3.54 -2.26
C VAL A 28 -14.40 -4.90 -2.74
N HIS A 29 -15.20 -5.97 -2.61
CA HIS A 29 -14.83 -7.31 -3.10
C HIS A 29 -14.58 -7.35 -4.61
N GLN A 30 -15.38 -6.60 -5.38
CA GLN A 30 -15.20 -6.49 -6.83
C GLN A 30 -13.88 -5.80 -7.18
N ASP A 31 -13.56 -4.68 -6.52
CA ASP A 31 -12.31 -3.96 -6.76
C ASP A 31 -11.08 -4.77 -6.35
N VAL A 32 -11.14 -5.49 -5.22
CA VAL A 32 -10.07 -6.41 -4.81
C VAL A 32 -9.86 -7.50 -5.86
N ARG A 33 -10.92 -8.08 -6.46
CA ARG A 33 -10.77 -9.05 -7.56
C ARG A 33 -10.13 -8.45 -8.79
N HIS A 34 -10.39 -7.18 -9.08
CA HIS A 34 -9.76 -6.49 -10.19
C HIS A 34 -8.25 -6.30 -10.00
N MET A 35 -7.74 -6.31 -8.76
CA MET A 35 -6.29 -6.26 -8.48
C MET A 35 -5.51 -7.42 -9.10
N LEU A 36 -6.13 -8.54 -9.46
CA LEU A 36 -5.46 -9.67 -10.13
C LEU A 36 -5.91 -9.86 -11.59
N ARG A 37 -6.86 -9.06 -12.06
CA ARG A 37 -7.43 -9.23 -13.40
C ARG A 37 -6.44 -8.76 -14.45
N THR A 38 -6.11 -9.61 -15.40
CA THR A 38 -5.26 -9.31 -16.55
C THR A 38 -6.09 -9.22 -17.84
N PRO A 39 -5.53 -8.65 -18.92
CA PRO A 39 -6.14 -8.74 -20.26
C PRO A 39 -6.25 -10.18 -20.79
N TRP A 40 -5.52 -11.14 -20.21
CA TRP A 40 -5.45 -12.51 -20.69
C TRP A 40 -6.30 -13.48 -19.86
N ASN A 41 -7.40 -13.94 -20.44
CA ASN A 41 -8.35 -14.84 -19.78
C ASN A 41 -7.71 -16.13 -19.24
N ASN A 42 -6.73 -16.71 -19.94
CA ASN A 42 -6.06 -17.93 -19.51
C ASN A 42 -5.27 -17.73 -18.22
N ILE A 43 -4.63 -16.57 -18.06
CA ILE A 43 -3.88 -16.23 -16.84
C ILE A 43 -4.84 -15.93 -15.69
N ASN A 44 -5.93 -15.21 -15.96
CA ASN A 44 -6.98 -14.99 -14.97
C ASN A 44 -7.51 -16.30 -14.41
N LYS A 45 -7.73 -17.28 -15.30
CA LYS A 45 -8.14 -18.63 -14.91
C LYS A 45 -7.09 -19.34 -14.05
N LEU A 46 -5.82 -19.30 -14.43
CA LEU A 46 -4.73 -19.90 -13.64
C LEU A 46 -4.64 -19.29 -12.23
N ILE A 47 -4.68 -17.95 -12.11
CA ILE A 47 -4.67 -17.26 -10.82
C ILE A 47 -5.87 -17.68 -9.96
N GLN A 48 -7.06 -17.75 -10.57
CA GLN A 48 -8.27 -18.20 -9.90
C GLN A 48 -8.14 -19.66 -9.44
N ASP A 49 -7.62 -20.56 -10.27
CA ASP A 49 -7.45 -21.99 -9.95
C ASP A 49 -6.44 -22.19 -8.80
N ILE A 50 -5.33 -21.44 -8.79
CA ILE A 50 -4.36 -21.44 -7.68
C ILE A 50 -5.04 -20.93 -6.40
N GLY A 51 -5.73 -19.79 -6.46
CA GLY A 51 -6.44 -19.23 -5.32
C GLY A 51 -7.47 -20.20 -4.73
N GLN A 52 -8.28 -20.83 -5.59
CA GLN A 52 -9.25 -21.85 -5.19
C GLN A 52 -8.56 -23.08 -4.59
N SER A 53 -7.43 -23.51 -5.14
CA SER A 53 -6.66 -24.63 -4.60
C SER A 53 -6.13 -24.34 -3.19
N ILE A 54 -5.63 -23.12 -2.94
CA ILE A 54 -5.20 -22.69 -1.60
C ILE A 54 -6.39 -22.73 -0.65
N ILE A 55 -7.49 -22.05 -1.00
CA ILE A 55 -8.72 -22.00 -0.18
C ILE A 55 -9.23 -23.41 0.13
N LYS A 56 -9.25 -24.30 -0.87
CA LYS A 56 -9.69 -25.68 -0.69
C LYS A 56 -8.77 -26.45 0.26
N ASN A 57 -7.46 -26.17 0.23
CA ASN A 57 -6.48 -26.87 1.05
C ASN A 57 -6.28 -26.25 2.45
N THR A 58 -6.67 -25.00 2.68
CA THR A 58 -6.58 -24.30 3.98
C THR A 58 -7.94 -24.18 4.66
N LEU A 59 -8.87 -23.43 4.07
CA LEU A 59 -10.18 -23.09 4.64
C LEU A 59 -11.18 -24.24 4.58
N VAL A 60 -11.33 -24.90 3.43
CA VAL A 60 -12.40 -25.90 3.25
C VAL A 60 -12.14 -27.19 4.05
N LYS A 61 -10.88 -27.53 4.29
CA LYS A 61 -10.51 -28.70 5.12
C LYS A 61 -10.75 -28.48 6.62
N ASN A 62 -10.91 -27.22 7.04
CA ASN A 62 -10.95 -26.85 8.45
C ASN A 62 -11.95 -25.72 8.68
N THR A 63 -13.15 -25.83 8.10
CA THR A 63 -14.19 -24.79 8.17
C THR A 63 -14.56 -24.42 9.60
N ASP A 64 -14.45 -25.35 10.54
CA ASP A 64 -14.65 -25.10 11.98
C ASP A 64 -13.64 -24.09 12.57
N HIS A 65 -12.45 -23.97 11.97
CA HIS A 65 -11.46 -22.96 12.38
C HIS A 65 -11.76 -21.56 11.82
N TYR A 66 -12.71 -21.43 10.89
CA TYR A 66 -13.08 -20.18 10.21
C TYR A 66 -14.58 -19.89 10.34
N ARG A 67 -15.20 -20.31 11.45
CA ARG A 67 -16.65 -20.16 11.69
C ARG A 67 -17.12 -18.71 11.61
N HIS A 68 -16.33 -17.78 12.10
CA HIS A 68 -16.61 -16.34 12.03
C HIS A 68 -16.62 -15.82 10.59
N LEU A 69 -15.68 -16.25 9.75
CA LEU A 69 -15.68 -15.91 8.32
C LEU A 69 -16.89 -16.51 7.60
N LYS A 70 -17.26 -17.75 7.96
CA LYS A 70 -18.47 -18.39 7.46
C LYS A 70 -19.70 -17.57 7.82
N ALA A 71 -19.86 -17.22 9.08
CA ALA A 71 -20.98 -16.43 9.58
C ALA A 71 -21.07 -15.07 8.87
N TYR A 72 -19.94 -14.37 8.72
CA TYR A 72 -19.87 -13.14 7.93
C TYR A 72 -20.30 -13.33 6.47
N SER A 73 -19.83 -14.38 5.81
CA SER A 73 -20.21 -14.69 4.43
C SER A 73 -21.70 -15.00 4.27
N GLU A 74 -22.30 -15.70 5.25
CA GLU A 74 -23.74 -15.99 5.30
C GLU A 74 -24.55 -14.70 5.44
N GLY A 75 -24.12 -13.77 6.31
CA GLY A 75 -24.73 -12.46 6.47
C GLY A 75 -24.68 -11.63 5.19
N MET A 76 -23.54 -11.66 4.48
CA MET A 76 -23.40 -11.02 3.16
C MET A 76 -24.22 -11.71 2.04
N GLY A 77 -24.69 -12.94 2.28
CA GLY A 77 -25.37 -13.76 1.29
C GLY A 77 -24.47 -14.19 0.12
N ILE A 78 -23.19 -14.48 0.41
CA ILE A 78 -22.21 -14.99 -0.56
C ILE A 78 -21.61 -16.31 -0.06
N LYS A 79 -20.85 -17.00 -0.92
CA LYS A 79 -20.16 -18.23 -0.53
C LYS A 79 -18.93 -17.90 0.32
N ILE A 80 -18.59 -18.76 1.29
CA ILE A 80 -17.39 -18.57 2.13
C ILE A 80 -16.11 -18.51 1.31
N GLU A 81 -16.02 -19.31 0.23
CA GLU A 81 -14.86 -19.32 -0.66
C GLU A 81 -14.68 -17.99 -1.37
N GLU A 82 -15.78 -17.29 -1.67
CA GLU A 82 -15.75 -15.97 -2.30
C GLU A 82 -15.20 -14.91 -1.33
N CYS A 83 -15.67 -14.92 -0.08
CA CYS A 83 -15.16 -14.03 0.96
C CYS A 83 -13.69 -14.32 1.27
N ALA A 84 -13.32 -15.59 1.41
CA ALA A 84 -11.96 -16.01 1.64
C ALA A 84 -11.01 -15.63 0.50
N TYR A 85 -11.46 -15.78 -0.75
CA TYR A 85 -10.67 -15.42 -1.92
C TYR A 85 -10.32 -13.94 -1.93
N VAL A 86 -11.28 -13.07 -1.60
CA VAL A 86 -11.04 -11.62 -1.49
C VAL A 86 -9.98 -11.31 -0.43
N MET A 87 -10.04 -11.95 0.74
CA MET A 87 -9.02 -11.78 1.78
C MET A 87 -7.66 -12.34 1.37
N LEU A 88 -7.62 -13.38 0.54
CA LEU A 88 -6.38 -14.01 0.10
C LEU A 88 -5.66 -13.24 -1.02
N ILE A 89 -6.39 -12.45 -1.82
CA ILE A 89 -5.83 -11.74 -2.97
C ILE A 89 -4.63 -10.84 -2.59
N PRO A 90 -4.72 -9.95 -1.59
CA PRO A 90 -3.58 -9.11 -1.19
C PRO A 90 -2.35 -9.93 -0.80
N GLU A 91 -2.52 -11.11 -0.20
CA GLU A 91 -1.41 -11.99 0.18
C GLU A 91 -0.77 -12.65 -1.02
N ILE A 92 -1.59 -13.18 -1.92
CA ILE A 92 -1.13 -13.80 -3.17
C ILE A 92 -0.24 -12.83 -3.92
N VAL A 93 -0.65 -11.56 -4.05
CA VAL A 93 0.11 -10.50 -4.72
C VAL A 93 1.52 -10.32 -4.14
N SER A 94 1.70 -10.46 -2.82
CA SER A 94 2.99 -10.35 -2.14
C SER A 94 4.03 -11.39 -2.59
N ALA A 95 3.58 -12.53 -3.14
CA ALA A 95 4.43 -13.64 -3.55
C ALA A 95 4.30 -14.01 -5.04
N MET A 96 3.57 -13.21 -5.83
CA MET A 96 3.27 -13.49 -7.23
C MET A 96 4.52 -13.64 -8.11
N THR A 97 5.61 -12.97 -7.75
CA THR A 97 6.92 -13.07 -8.41
C THR A 97 7.42 -14.48 -8.61
N LYS A 98 7.11 -15.41 -7.69
CA LYS A 98 7.61 -16.78 -7.75
C LYS A 98 6.97 -17.60 -8.88
N TRP A 99 5.72 -17.37 -9.21
CA TRP A 99 4.93 -18.23 -10.10
C TRP A 99 4.35 -17.49 -11.31
N ALA A 100 4.31 -16.17 -11.26
CA ALA A 100 3.84 -15.30 -12.32
C ALA A 100 4.70 -14.01 -12.34
N PRO A 101 6.03 -14.11 -12.63
CA PRO A 101 6.90 -12.94 -12.71
C PRO A 101 6.34 -11.96 -13.76
N GLY A 102 5.98 -10.76 -13.33
CA GLY A 102 5.36 -9.71 -14.13
C GLY A 102 3.90 -9.41 -13.80
N PHE A 103 3.24 -10.18 -12.92
CA PHE A 103 1.80 -10.04 -12.69
C PHE A 103 1.40 -9.27 -11.41
N ILE A 104 2.22 -8.32 -10.95
CA ILE A 104 1.85 -7.51 -9.79
C ILE A 104 1.00 -6.32 -10.25
N LYS A 105 -0.29 -6.30 -9.89
CA LYS A 105 -1.24 -5.25 -10.28
C LYS A 105 -1.72 -4.37 -9.12
N GLY A 106 -1.34 -4.71 -7.88
CA GLY A 106 -1.64 -3.91 -6.70
C GLY A 106 -0.45 -3.89 -5.74
N ASN A 107 -0.11 -2.75 -5.14
CA ASN A 107 0.90 -2.69 -4.09
C ASN A 107 0.38 -1.88 -2.90
N LEU A 108 0.68 -2.35 -1.69
CA LEU A 108 0.51 -1.59 -0.45
C LEU A 108 1.78 -0.79 -0.16
N GLY A 109 1.69 0.53 -0.25
CA GLY A 109 2.65 1.45 0.37
C GLY A 109 2.23 1.71 1.81
N CYS A 110 3.15 1.67 2.76
CA CYS A 110 2.82 1.72 4.18
C CYS A 110 3.92 2.46 4.93
N SER A 111 3.55 3.39 5.80
CA SER A 111 4.48 4.05 6.74
C SER A 111 3.96 3.96 8.17
N THR A 112 4.88 3.84 9.11
CA THR A 112 4.59 3.75 10.55
C THR A 112 5.58 4.63 11.31
N PHE A 113 5.05 5.39 12.26
CA PHE A 113 5.81 6.28 13.14
C PHE A 113 5.49 5.91 14.59
N ILE A 114 6.50 5.65 15.41
CA ILE A 114 6.29 5.26 16.81
C ILE A 114 7.18 6.10 17.71
N LEU A 115 6.61 6.65 18.79
CA LEU A 115 7.36 7.42 19.78
C LEU A 115 6.71 7.37 21.17
N ARG A 116 7.44 7.90 22.16
CA ARG A 116 6.84 8.47 23.37
C ARG A 116 6.50 9.93 23.10
N ASN A 117 5.23 10.31 23.19
CA ASN A 117 4.80 11.69 22.93
C ASN A 117 5.32 12.64 24.04
N LYS A 118 5.03 13.94 23.92
CA LYS A 118 5.48 14.93 24.93
C LYS A 118 5.01 14.64 26.36
N ASP A 119 3.89 13.92 26.51
CA ASP A 119 3.27 13.59 27.79
C ASP A 119 3.82 12.25 28.35
N GLY A 120 4.72 11.58 27.60
CA GLY A 120 5.31 10.28 27.96
C GLY A 120 4.51 9.06 27.48
N ASP A 121 3.37 9.27 26.82
CA ASP A 121 2.52 8.17 26.34
C ASP A 121 3.10 7.50 25.10
N VAL A 122 2.84 6.20 24.96
CA VAL A 122 3.21 5.45 23.76
C VAL A 122 2.22 5.74 22.64
N THR A 123 2.76 6.22 21.52
CA THR A 123 1.98 6.66 20.36
C THR A 123 2.44 5.95 19.09
N HIS A 124 1.48 5.43 18.33
CA HIS A 124 1.69 4.70 17.08
C HIS A 124 0.89 5.37 15.95
N GLY A 125 1.59 6.10 15.08
CA GLY A 125 1.07 6.67 13.86
C GLY A 125 1.15 5.72 12.67
N ARG A 126 0.07 5.67 11.88
CA ARG A 126 -0.04 4.81 10.70
C ARG A 126 -0.48 5.59 9.45
N ILE A 127 0.21 5.34 8.34
CA ILE A 127 -0.20 5.69 6.96
C ILE A 127 -0.41 4.40 6.18
N LEU A 128 -1.60 4.22 5.63
CA LEU A 128 -1.94 3.10 4.75
C LEU A 128 -2.16 3.62 3.33
N ASP A 129 -1.28 3.25 2.40
CA ASP A 129 -1.48 3.38 0.97
C ASP A 129 -1.94 2.05 0.38
N PHE A 130 -3.04 2.05 -0.38
CA PHE A 130 -3.61 0.83 -0.94
C PHE A 130 -4.32 1.13 -2.27
N PRO A 131 -4.26 0.25 -3.29
CA PRO A 131 -4.84 0.53 -4.60
C PRO A 131 -6.32 0.13 -4.65
N LEU A 132 -7.10 0.57 -3.66
CA LEU A 132 -8.56 0.40 -3.57
C LEU A 132 -9.27 1.75 -3.46
N GLN A 133 -8.74 2.72 -4.20
CA GLN A 133 -9.28 4.06 -4.36
C GLN A 133 -10.76 4.06 -4.74
N GLY A 134 -11.58 4.82 -4.02
CA GLY A 134 -13.00 5.03 -4.34
C GLY A 134 -13.93 3.92 -3.87
N SER A 135 -13.41 2.81 -3.32
CA SER A 135 -14.19 1.82 -2.59
C SER A 135 -13.75 1.72 -1.14
N TYR A 136 -12.45 1.54 -0.87
CA TYR A 136 -11.98 1.39 0.50
C TYR A 136 -12.17 2.67 1.32
N ASP A 137 -11.77 3.82 0.79
CA ASP A 137 -11.86 5.13 1.47
C ASP A 137 -13.32 5.58 1.66
N ARG A 138 -14.19 5.31 0.69
CA ARG A 138 -15.63 5.64 0.79
C ARG A 138 -16.37 4.81 1.82
N TYR A 139 -15.95 3.56 2.03
CA TYR A 139 -16.57 2.63 2.96
C TYR A 139 -15.69 2.33 4.18
N GLU A 140 -14.73 3.21 4.45
CA GLU A 140 -13.83 3.13 5.59
C GLU A 140 -14.59 3.30 6.91
N ARG A 141 -14.19 2.52 7.92
CA ARG A 141 -14.88 2.43 9.20
C ARG A 141 -13.94 2.05 10.33
N SER A 142 -14.37 2.37 11.54
CA SER A 142 -13.81 1.82 12.76
C SER A 142 -14.80 0.84 13.39
N ILE A 143 -14.29 -0.26 13.91
CA ILE A 143 -15.08 -1.30 14.58
C ILE A 143 -14.46 -1.57 15.94
N LEU A 144 -15.26 -1.40 17.00
CA LEU A 144 -14.93 -1.86 18.35
C LEU A 144 -15.48 -3.27 18.52
N TYR A 145 -14.57 -4.23 18.61
CA TYR A 145 -14.84 -5.64 18.88
C TYR A 145 -14.78 -5.87 20.39
N ASP A 146 -15.94 -6.08 20.99
CA ASP A 146 -16.14 -6.44 22.40
C ASP A 146 -16.71 -7.88 22.44
N LEU A 147 -15.89 -8.81 21.95
CA LEU A 147 -16.31 -10.18 21.67
C LEU A 147 -15.81 -11.16 22.73
N ASN A 148 -16.59 -12.20 22.98
CA ASN A 148 -16.29 -13.21 23.99
C ASN A 148 -14.93 -13.89 23.75
N GLY A 149 -14.08 -13.92 24.78
CA GLY A 149 -12.82 -14.66 24.76
C GLY A 149 -11.67 -13.97 24.02
N MET A 150 -11.79 -12.68 23.72
CA MET A 150 -10.71 -11.83 23.20
C MET A 150 -10.70 -10.48 23.93
N PRO A 151 -9.58 -9.73 23.92
CA PRO A 151 -9.57 -8.41 24.51
C PRO A 151 -10.36 -7.45 23.64
N LYS A 152 -10.98 -6.44 24.25
CA LYS A 152 -11.62 -5.38 23.48
C LYS A 152 -10.62 -4.79 22.52
N THR A 153 -11.01 -4.71 21.25
CA THR A 153 -10.12 -4.31 20.16
C THR A 153 -10.80 -3.27 19.30
N LEU A 154 -10.14 -2.15 19.04
CA LEU A 154 -10.54 -1.20 18.02
C LEU A 154 -9.77 -1.51 16.74
N GLY A 155 -10.47 -1.91 15.69
CA GLY A 155 -9.90 -2.16 14.36
C GLY A 155 -10.33 -1.11 13.35
N PHE A 156 -9.46 -0.84 12.38
CA PHE A 156 -9.72 0.04 11.24
C PHE A 156 -9.68 -0.76 9.95
N GLY A 157 -10.66 -0.51 9.09
CA GLY A 157 -10.84 -1.26 7.84
C GLY A 157 -11.86 -0.61 6.93
N SER A 158 -12.35 -1.40 5.99
CA SER A 158 -13.45 -1.01 5.10
C SER A 158 -14.54 -2.09 5.09
N SER A 159 -15.71 -1.74 4.59
CA SER A 159 -16.79 -2.71 4.38
C SER A 159 -16.32 -3.85 3.47
N GLY A 160 -16.72 -5.09 3.74
CA GLY A 160 -16.20 -6.25 2.99
C GLY A 160 -14.94 -6.88 3.60
N ILE A 161 -14.25 -6.21 4.52
CA ILE A 161 -13.06 -6.70 5.23
C ILE A 161 -13.44 -6.78 6.73
N PRO A 162 -13.76 -7.98 7.26
CA PRO A 162 -14.37 -8.11 8.59
C PRO A 162 -13.38 -8.19 9.75
N TYR A 163 -12.09 -8.38 9.48
CA TYR A 163 -11.09 -8.62 10.52
C TYR A 163 -10.46 -7.33 11.05
N PRO A 164 -10.21 -7.21 12.36
CA PRO A 164 -9.30 -6.21 12.91
C PRO A 164 -7.86 -6.63 12.63
N SER A 165 -7.39 -6.48 11.39
CA SER A 165 -6.12 -7.10 10.99
C SER A 165 -5.20 -6.21 10.15
N ILE A 166 -5.64 -5.02 9.75
CA ILE A 166 -4.79 -4.08 8.99
C ILE A 166 -4.15 -3.06 9.94
N THR A 167 -4.98 -2.46 10.79
CA THR A 167 -4.56 -1.51 11.83
C THR A 167 -5.49 -1.66 13.01
N LEU A 168 -4.93 -1.82 14.21
CA LEU A 168 -5.72 -2.06 15.42
C LEU A 168 -5.03 -1.58 16.69
N MET A 169 -5.83 -1.46 17.74
CA MET A 169 -5.41 -1.27 19.12
C MET A 169 -6.26 -2.11 20.07
N THR A 170 -5.68 -2.70 21.12
CA THR A 170 -6.40 -3.50 22.14
C THR A 170 -6.46 -2.80 23.50
N GLU A 171 -7.36 -3.24 24.37
CA GLU A 171 -7.48 -2.74 25.75
C GLU A 171 -6.26 -3.02 26.63
N ASP A 172 -5.45 -4.02 26.26
CA ASP A 172 -4.18 -4.33 26.93
C ASP A 172 -3.05 -3.36 26.53
N GLY A 173 -3.32 -2.40 25.63
CA GLY A 173 -2.34 -1.41 25.19
C GLY A 173 -1.45 -1.84 24.02
N LEU A 174 -1.75 -2.97 23.38
CA LEU A 174 -1.15 -3.35 22.10
C LEU A 174 -1.69 -2.47 20.98
N THR A 175 -0.80 -1.94 20.14
CA THR A 175 -1.18 -1.40 18.82
C THR A 175 -0.47 -2.18 17.72
N LEU A 176 -1.07 -2.26 16.52
CA LEU A 176 -0.49 -3.00 15.40
C LEU A 176 -0.76 -2.31 14.07
N ALA A 177 0.26 -2.32 13.20
CA ALA A 177 0.19 -1.95 11.80
C ALA A 177 0.74 -3.08 10.92
N LEU A 178 -0.08 -3.59 10.00
CA LEU A 178 0.29 -4.61 9.02
C LEU A 178 0.89 -3.97 7.77
N HIS A 179 2.10 -4.36 7.39
CA HIS A 179 2.78 -3.90 6.17
C HIS A 179 2.97 -5.06 5.20
N GLN A 180 2.60 -4.83 3.93
CA GLN A 180 2.93 -5.76 2.86
C GLN A 180 4.42 -5.74 2.58
N LYS A 181 4.98 -6.91 2.32
CA LYS A 181 6.38 -7.11 1.94
C LYS A 181 6.40 -8.05 0.74
N PHE A 182 7.40 -7.90 -0.12
CA PHE A 182 7.48 -8.67 -1.38
C PHE A 182 8.68 -9.61 -1.34
N THR A 183 8.41 -10.91 -1.49
CA THR A 183 9.41 -11.97 -1.56
C THR A 183 8.90 -13.10 -2.45
N ASN A 184 9.73 -14.12 -2.70
CA ASN A 184 9.28 -15.36 -3.34
C ASN A 184 8.72 -16.39 -2.34
N VAL A 185 8.45 -16.03 -1.08
CA VAL A 185 7.93 -16.97 -0.10
C VAL A 185 6.45 -17.24 -0.34
N PHE A 186 6.12 -18.51 -0.53
CA PHE A 186 4.74 -18.97 -0.68
C PHE A 186 4.58 -20.33 0.01
N ASN A 187 3.86 -20.34 1.13
CA ASN A 187 3.61 -21.49 1.99
C ASN A 187 2.10 -21.81 2.00
N PRO A 188 1.62 -22.74 1.15
CA PRO A 188 0.19 -23.06 1.05
C PRO A 188 -0.39 -23.73 2.31
N LYS A 189 0.43 -24.09 3.30
CA LYS A 189 0.00 -24.61 4.60
C LYS A 189 -0.16 -23.52 5.66
N GLY A 190 0.27 -22.30 5.36
CA GLY A 190 0.18 -21.17 6.25
C GLY A 190 -1.25 -20.70 6.48
N ILE A 191 -1.42 -19.91 7.54
CA ILE A 191 -2.64 -19.19 7.85
C ILE A 191 -2.62 -17.87 7.07
N SER A 192 -3.77 -17.47 6.52
CA SER A 192 -3.96 -16.14 5.94
C SER A 192 -3.52 -15.06 6.93
N ILE A 193 -2.79 -14.04 6.50
CA ILE A 193 -2.30 -12.99 7.40
C ILE A 193 -3.40 -12.32 8.22
N PHE A 194 -4.60 -12.16 7.63
CA PHE A 194 -5.72 -11.53 8.30
C PHE A 194 -6.29 -12.41 9.41
N GLU A 195 -6.43 -13.71 9.15
CA GLU A 195 -6.81 -14.69 10.17
C GLU A 195 -5.71 -14.87 11.22
N PHE A 196 -4.43 -14.86 10.79
CA PHE A 196 -3.28 -14.99 11.67
C PHE A 196 -3.30 -13.90 12.74
N ILE A 197 -3.51 -12.64 12.34
CA ILE A 197 -3.59 -11.52 13.27
C ILE A 197 -4.83 -11.64 14.16
N PHE A 198 -5.98 -12.03 13.62
CA PHE A 198 -7.20 -12.21 14.41
C PHE A 198 -7.03 -13.28 15.50
N LYS A 199 -6.41 -14.43 15.18
CA LYS A 199 -6.07 -15.46 16.17
C LYS A 199 -5.03 -14.97 17.17
N MET A 200 -4.01 -14.27 16.69
CA MET A 200 -2.95 -13.72 17.53
C MET A 200 -3.51 -12.80 18.62
N ILE A 201 -4.34 -11.82 18.26
CA ILE A 201 -4.91 -10.89 19.25
C ILE A 201 -5.93 -11.57 20.18
N LYS A 202 -6.54 -12.69 19.75
CA LYS A 202 -7.43 -13.47 20.60
C LYS A 202 -6.65 -14.21 21.69
N GLU A 203 -5.46 -14.72 21.38
CA GLU A 203 -4.68 -15.61 22.26
C GLU A 203 -3.55 -14.89 23.03
N ALA A 204 -2.96 -13.84 22.46
CA ALA A 204 -1.82 -13.13 23.02
C ALA A 204 -2.21 -11.75 23.56
N ARG A 205 -1.50 -11.29 24.58
CA ARG A 205 -1.79 -10.05 25.34
C ARG A 205 -0.57 -9.15 25.50
N ASP A 206 0.62 -9.74 25.44
CA ASP A 206 1.90 -9.07 25.71
C ASP A 206 2.96 -9.50 24.70
N LYS A 207 4.12 -8.82 24.71
CA LYS A 207 5.23 -9.10 23.78
C LYS A 207 5.63 -10.57 23.77
N LYS A 208 5.73 -11.19 24.95
CA LYS A 208 6.18 -12.57 25.10
C LYS A 208 5.21 -13.56 24.44
N SER A 209 3.93 -13.46 24.77
CA SER A 209 2.87 -14.29 24.19
C SER A 209 2.74 -14.10 22.68
N ILE A 210 2.96 -12.88 22.18
CA ILE A 210 3.02 -12.59 20.74
C ILE A 210 4.18 -13.32 20.07
N VAL A 211 5.40 -13.22 20.62
CA VAL A 211 6.59 -13.92 20.09
C VAL A 211 6.38 -15.43 20.11
N GLU A 212 5.80 -15.98 21.18
CA GLU A 212 5.47 -17.40 21.26
C GLU A 212 4.42 -17.82 20.22
N PHE A 213 3.39 -17.00 19.99
CA PHE A 213 2.39 -17.23 18.97
C PHE A 213 3.02 -17.25 17.56
N ILE A 214 3.86 -16.24 17.25
CA ILE A 214 4.54 -16.14 15.96
C ILE A 214 5.41 -17.38 15.70
N LYS A 215 6.18 -17.84 16.69
CA LYS A 215 7.05 -19.01 16.54
C LYS A 215 6.29 -20.33 16.35
N LYS A 216 5.03 -20.41 16.77
CA LYS A 216 4.19 -21.62 16.66
C LYS A 216 3.35 -21.68 15.39
N ASN A 217 3.20 -20.56 14.69
CA ASN A 217 2.31 -20.42 13.54
C ASN A 217 3.08 -20.01 12.30
N GLN A 218 2.48 -20.22 11.14
CA GLN A 218 3.10 -19.94 9.83
C GLN A 218 2.13 -19.14 8.98
N THR A 219 2.64 -18.20 8.18
CA THR A 219 1.84 -17.42 7.23
C THR A 219 1.90 -18.01 5.83
N ILE A 220 1.01 -17.56 4.93
CA ILE A 220 1.06 -17.98 3.51
C ILE A 220 2.20 -17.27 2.78
N THR A 221 2.34 -15.96 2.99
CA THR A 221 3.33 -15.12 2.32
C THR A 221 4.05 -14.22 3.31
N THR A 222 5.07 -13.52 2.80
CA THR A 222 5.81 -12.51 3.56
C THR A 222 4.95 -11.27 3.85
N TRP A 223 4.87 -10.91 5.13
CA TRP A 223 4.24 -9.68 5.66
C TRP A 223 5.04 -9.20 6.87
N CYS A 224 4.88 -7.95 7.28
CA CYS A 224 5.47 -7.45 8.51
C CYS A 224 4.44 -6.89 9.48
N LEU A 225 4.61 -7.22 10.76
CA LEU A 225 3.86 -6.63 11.86
C LEU A 225 4.76 -5.61 12.57
N TYR A 226 4.30 -4.36 12.65
CA TYR A 226 4.86 -3.38 13.57
C TYR A 226 3.90 -3.22 14.73
N MET A 227 4.37 -3.52 15.94
CA MET A 227 3.57 -3.53 17.14
C MET A 227 4.22 -2.72 18.24
N THR A 228 3.40 -2.11 19.08
CA THR A 228 3.87 -1.38 20.26
C THR A 228 3.04 -1.79 21.46
N PHE A 229 3.65 -1.77 22.64
CA PHE A 229 3.02 -2.08 23.91
C PHE A 229 3.00 -0.84 24.80
N SER A 230 2.16 -0.82 25.83
CA SER A 230 1.97 0.34 26.71
C SER A 230 3.22 0.73 27.50
N ASP A 231 4.14 -0.21 27.72
CA ASP A 231 5.44 0.01 28.37
C ASP A 231 6.50 0.60 27.42
N GLY A 232 6.20 0.69 26.13
CA GLY A 232 7.07 1.19 25.08
C GLY A 232 8.02 0.15 24.49
N GLU A 233 7.78 -1.14 24.77
CA GLU A 233 8.35 -2.20 23.94
C GLU A 233 7.77 -2.13 22.51
N VAL A 234 8.59 -2.48 21.53
CA VAL A 234 8.24 -2.48 20.11
C VAL A 234 8.69 -3.81 19.49
N LEU A 235 7.82 -4.39 18.68
CA LEU A 235 8.14 -5.53 17.84
C LEU A 235 8.01 -5.15 16.37
N ALA A 236 9.06 -5.41 15.60
CA ALA A 236 9.03 -5.41 14.15
C ALA A 236 9.29 -6.84 13.67
N CYS A 237 8.29 -7.47 13.05
CA CYS A 237 8.34 -8.91 12.74
C CYS A 237 8.03 -9.18 11.27
N ASP A 238 9.02 -9.65 10.51
CA ASP A 238 8.77 -10.23 9.18
C ASP A 238 8.29 -11.68 9.35
N LEU A 239 7.08 -11.96 8.89
CA LEU A 239 6.44 -13.28 8.87
C LEU A 239 6.66 -13.92 7.51
N ASN A 240 7.67 -14.79 7.38
CA ASN A 240 8.18 -15.32 6.12
C ASN A 240 7.76 -16.77 5.89
N GLY A 241 6.46 -17.03 5.84
CA GLY A 241 5.94 -18.36 5.61
C GLY A 241 6.16 -19.26 6.83
N PRO A 242 6.98 -20.33 6.75
CA PRO A 242 7.33 -21.13 7.91
C PRO A 242 8.33 -20.45 8.85
N ASP A 243 9.06 -19.47 8.37
CA ASP A 243 10.09 -18.76 9.11
C ASP A 243 9.59 -17.39 9.59
N SER A 244 10.28 -16.81 10.57
CA SER A 244 10.03 -15.43 10.99
C SER A 244 11.34 -14.76 11.42
N PHE A 245 11.41 -13.45 11.19
CA PHE A 245 12.46 -12.60 11.74
C PHE A 245 11.80 -11.63 12.72
N ILE A 246 12.33 -11.56 13.95
CA ILE A 246 11.77 -10.74 15.02
C ILE A 246 12.85 -9.78 15.48
N ASN A 247 12.58 -8.49 15.35
CA ASN A 247 13.39 -7.41 15.87
C ASN A 247 12.68 -6.80 17.09
N GLU A 248 13.27 -6.99 18.26
CA GLU A 248 12.79 -6.43 19.52
C GLU A 248 13.47 -5.09 19.78
N LEU A 249 12.68 -4.04 19.94
CA LEU A 249 13.14 -2.67 20.14
C LEU A 249 12.50 -2.07 21.39
N ILE A 250 13.12 -1.03 21.94
CA ILE A 250 12.57 -0.21 23.01
C ILE A 250 12.44 1.22 22.51
N LEU A 251 11.31 1.86 22.79
CA LEU A 251 11.15 3.26 22.44
C LEU A 251 12.12 4.14 23.22
N PRO A 252 12.89 4.98 22.53
CA PRO A 252 13.74 5.94 23.19
C PRO A 252 12.89 7.00 23.90
N ASP A 253 13.44 7.62 24.94
CA ASP A 253 12.80 8.75 25.62
C ASP A 253 12.59 9.95 24.67
N THR A 254 13.47 10.07 23.68
CA THR A 254 13.37 11.07 22.62
C THR A 254 13.64 10.48 21.24
N GLY A 255 12.87 10.91 20.25
CA GLY A 255 13.00 10.50 18.87
C GLY A 255 11.74 9.81 18.37
N ILE A 256 11.70 9.52 17.08
CA ILE A 256 10.58 8.85 16.42
C ILE A 256 11.16 7.69 15.62
N LEU A 257 10.72 6.46 15.92
CA LEU A 257 11.02 5.30 15.10
C LEU A 257 10.15 5.34 13.85
N TYR A 258 10.77 5.14 12.69
CA TYR A 258 10.08 5.11 11.41
C TYR A 258 10.27 3.77 10.72
N PHE A 259 9.17 3.22 10.21
CA PHE A 259 9.15 1.97 9.45
C PHE A 259 8.35 2.12 8.16
N CYS A 260 8.74 1.38 7.12
CA CYS A 260 8.03 1.34 5.83
C CYS A 260 7.91 -0.10 5.31
N ASN A 261 7.87 -0.32 3.98
CA ASN A 261 7.76 -1.67 3.42
C ASN A 261 9.10 -2.39 3.18
N HIS A 262 10.23 -1.85 3.68
CA HIS A 262 11.50 -2.56 3.70
C HIS A 262 11.48 -3.76 4.64
N LEU A 263 11.99 -4.92 4.21
CA LEU A 263 12.18 -6.06 5.12
C LEU A 263 13.03 -5.67 6.34
N GLU A 264 12.63 -6.14 7.51
CA GLU A 264 13.41 -6.05 8.74
C GLU A 264 14.61 -7.00 8.68
N ASP A 265 14.42 -8.19 8.11
CA ASP A 265 15.51 -9.13 7.83
C ASP A 265 16.41 -8.62 6.70
N LYS A 266 17.53 -7.98 7.08
CA LYS A 266 18.50 -7.41 6.13
C LYS A 266 19.32 -8.48 5.39
N SER A 267 19.19 -9.77 5.74
CA SER A 267 19.84 -10.85 4.99
C SER A 267 19.13 -11.14 3.66
N ILE A 268 17.88 -10.72 3.52
CA ILE A 268 17.08 -10.90 2.30
C ILE A 268 17.17 -9.65 1.44
N ASP A 269 17.73 -9.77 0.24
CA ASP A 269 17.80 -8.68 -0.72
C ASP A 269 16.45 -8.49 -1.45
N GLN A 270 15.64 -7.55 -0.96
CA GLN A 270 14.31 -7.27 -1.49
C GLN A 270 14.33 -6.83 -2.96
N ARG A 271 15.45 -6.29 -3.48
CA ARG A 271 15.60 -5.84 -4.88
C ARG A 271 15.54 -6.98 -5.89
N GLN A 272 15.63 -8.23 -5.42
CA GLN A 272 15.53 -9.41 -6.25
C GLN A 272 14.07 -9.79 -6.60
N PHE A 273 13.09 -9.18 -5.94
CA PHE A 273 11.67 -9.45 -6.12
C PHE A 273 10.98 -8.27 -6.81
N LEU A 274 9.88 -8.54 -7.53
CA LEU A 274 9.00 -7.47 -8.02
C LEU A 274 8.18 -6.92 -6.85
N PRO A 275 7.83 -5.62 -6.86
CA PRO A 275 8.19 -4.61 -7.88
C PRO A 275 9.68 -4.23 -7.80
N LEU A 276 10.35 -4.10 -8.95
CA LEU A 276 11.81 -3.87 -8.97
C LEU A 276 12.16 -2.46 -8.46
N GLY A 277 11.26 -1.49 -8.64
CA GLY A 277 11.44 -0.13 -8.13
C GLY A 277 11.13 0.02 -6.64
N PHE A 278 10.63 -1.04 -5.99
CA PHE A 278 10.03 -0.94 -4.66
C PHE A 278 11.05 -0.60 -3.56
N ASP A 279 12.31 -1.02 -3.70
CA ASP A 279 13.37 -0.62 -2.77
C ASP A 279 13.63 0.88 -2.83
N GLN A 280 13.82 1.45 -4.04
CA GLN A 280 14.00 2.89 -4.21
C GLN A 280 12.76 3.67 -3.74
N TYR A 281 11.56 3.19 -4.06
CA TYR A 281 10.30 3.75 -3.56
C TYR A 281 10.30 3.87 -2.03
N ASN A 282 10.68 2.80 -1.31
CA ASN A 282 10.73 2.81 0.15
C ASN A 282 11.86 3.69 0.69
N GLN A 283 13.02 3.72 0.05
CA GLN A 283 14.14 4.59 0.43
C GLN A 283 13.75 6.07 0.34
N MET A 284 13.15 6.51 -0.77
CA MET A 284 12.70 7.89 -0.95
C MET A 284 11.73 8.31 0.17
N ARG A 285 10.76 7.44 0.48
CA ARG A 285 9.78 7.69 1.55
C ARG A 285 10.43 7.75 2.93
N ALA A 286 11.40 6.88 3.20
CA ALA A 286 12.14 6.90 4.44
C ALA A 286 12.97 8.17 4.59
N THR A 287 13.65 8.62 3.52
CA THR A 287 14.39 9.88 3.51
C THR A 287 13.48 11.06 3.86
N VAL A 288 12.34 11.20 3.17
CA VAL A 288 11.40 12.30 3.46
C VAL A 288 10.83 12.23 4.87
N ALA A 289 10.49 11.03 5.35
CA ALA A 289 10.00 10.85 6.71
C ALA A 289 11.04 11.29 7.75
N GLN A 290 12.32 10.92 7.57
CA GLN A 290 13.40 11.35 8.46
C GLN A 290 13.62 12.86 8.40
N GLU A 291 13.62 13.47 7.22
CA GLU A 291 13.71 14.92 7.08
C GLU A 291 12.58 15.65 7.83
N LYS A 292 11.34 15.14 7.73
CA LYS A 292 10.19 15.69 8.49
C LYS A 292 10.39 15.55 10.00
N ILE A 293 10.85 14.39 10.47
CA ILE A 293 11.13 14.12 11.88
C ILE A 293 12.21 15.09 12.39
N GLU A 294 13.34 15.19 11.70
CA GLU A 294 14.46 16.06 12.06
C GLU A 294 14.04 17.53 12.08
N LEU A 295 13.33 18.00 11.05
CA LEU A 295 12.82 19.39 10.99
C LEU A 295 11.90 19.69 12.18
N PHE A 296 11.03 18.77 12.56
CA PHE A 296 10.15 18.94 13.71
C PHE A 296 10.94 19.01 15.03
N LEU A 297 11.80 18.02 15.27
CA LEU A 297 12.56 17.90 16.52
C LEU A 297 13.53 19.07 16.69
N ASN A 298 14.21 19.51 15.63
CA ASN A 298 15.12 20.66 15.67
C ASN A 298 14.38 21.98 15.94
N LYS A 299 13.18 22.14 15.37
CA LYS A 299 12.39 23.36 15.53
C LYS A 299 11.76 23.48 16.91
N ASN A 300 11.14 22.40 17.40
CA ASN A 300 10.34 22.44 18.62
C ASN A 300 11.15 22.07 19.87
N LYS A 301 12.26 21.33 19.71
CA LYS A 301 13.11 20.82 20.81
C LYS A 301 12.36 19.94 21.81
N THR A 302 11.21 19.40 21.42
CA THR A 302 10.36 18.51 22.22
C THR A 302 9.78 17.41 21.35
N GLN A 303 9.28 16.33 21.97
CA GLN A 303 8.49 15.32 21.26
C GLN A 303 7.16 15.93 20.78
N PRO A 304 6.59 15.45 19.65
CA PRO A 304 5.26 15.86 19.23
C PRO A 304 4.18 15.34 20.18
N THR A 305 3.09 16.10 20.28
CA THR A 305 1.78 15.57 20.71
C THR A 305 1.20 14.64 19.65
N ASP A 306 0.16 13.87 19.99
CA ASP A 306 -0.54 12.99 19.04
C ASP A 306 -1.07 13.76 17.81
N LEU A 307 -1.58 14.98 18.02
CA LEU A 307 -2.06 15.84 16.93
C LEU A 307 -0.91 16.37 16.07
N GLU A 308 0.20 16.77 16.68
CA GLU A 308 1.40 17.21 15.94
C GLU A 308 2.05 16.06 15.18
N LEU A 309 2.00 14.83 15.71
CA LEU A 309 2.43 13.64 14.98
C LEU A 309 1.52 13.40 13.77
N LEU A 310 0.20 13.46 13.96
CA LEU A 310 -0.75 13.33 12.85
C LEU A 310 -0.46 14.41 11.80
N GLU A 311 -0.23 15.65 12.21
CA GLU A 311 0.14 16.77 11.33
C GLU A 311 1.44 16.52 10.58
N LEU A 312 2.50 16.09 11.27
CA LEU A 312 3.81 15.77 10.69
C LEU A 312 3.67 14.69 9.62
N MET A 313 2.93 13.63 9.92
CA MET A 313 2.73 12.48 9.03
C MET A 313 1.90 12.81 7.81
N SER A 314 0.93 13.72 7.94
CA SER A 314 -0.12 13.99 6.94
C SER A 314 0.02 15.31 6.19
N LYS A 315 1.09 16.07 6.45
CA LYS A 315 1.50 17.19 5.61
C LYS A 315 2.56 16.76 4.60
N PRO A 316 2.33 17.02 3.30
CA PRO A 316 3.35 16.83 2.27
C PRO A 316 4.60 17.66 2.56
N HIS A 317 5.77 17.10 2.26
CA HIS A 317 7.05 17.76 2.27
C HIS A 317 7.09 18.77 1.14
N ASN A 318 7.51 20.00 1.45
CA ASN A 318 7.52 21.06 0.45
C ASN A 318 8.71 20.89 -0.51
N GLN A 319 8.46 20.23 -1.63
CA GLN A 319 9.44 19.97 -2.68
C GLN A 319 9.26 20.85 -3.92
N LYS A 320 8.62 22.02 -3.78
CA LYS A 320 8.43 22.95 -4.90
C LYS A 320 9.75 23.21 -5.62
N LEU A 321 9.71 23.08 -6.95
CA LEU A 321 10.89 23.25 -7.80
C LEU A 321 11.46 24.66 -7.62
N LYS A 322 12.71 24.75 -7.18
CA LYS A 322 13.52 25.97 -7.24
C LYS A 322 14.47 25.79 -8.43
N ASN A 323 14.28 26.59 -9.47
CA ASN A 323 15.06 26.54 -10.73
C ASN A 323 14.87 25.25 -11.56
N ASN A 324 13.69 24.60 -11.50
CA ASN A 324 13.36 23.40 -12.29
C ASN A 324 14.31 22.19 -12.12
N SER A 325 15.11 22.13 -11.06
CA SER A 325 16.04 21.01 -10.82
C SER A 325 15.35 19.84 -10.10
N PHE A 326 15.56 18.64 -10.65
CA PHE A 326 15.05 17.36 -10.15
C PHE A 326 16.01 16.61 -9.22
N GLU A 327 17.24 17.10 -9.05
CA GLU A 327 18.33 16.37 -8.39
C GLU A 327 18.06 15.99 -6.92
N LYS A 328 17.03 16.58 -6.29
CA LYS A 328 16.70 16.37 -4.87
C LYS A 328 15.31 15.79 -4.62
N TYR A 329 14.58 15.36 -5.66
CA TYR A 329 13.24 14.84 -5.46
C TYR A 329 13.26 13.47 -4.77
N ASN A 330 12.49 13.35 -3.70
CA ASN A 330 12.14 12.08 -3.06
C ASN A 330 10.62 11.97 -2.94
N LEU A 331 10.07 10.79 -3.22
CA LEU A 331 8.66 10.53 -3.00
C LEU A 331 8.34 10.64 -1.50
N ASP A 332 7.29 11.37 -1.19
CA ASP A 332 6.85 11.57 0.19
C ASP A 332 6.26 10.29 0.81
N ASN A 333 6.34 10.18 2.14
CA ASN A 333 5.65 9.12 2.89
C ASN A 333 4.11 9.15 2.72
N LEU A 334 3.54 10.29 2.33
CA LEU A 334 2.20 10.46 1.80
C LEU A 334 2.19 10.36 0.29
N THR A 335 1.29 9.57 -0.26
CA THR A 335 1.22 9.34 -1.70
C THR A 335 -0.18 9.61 -2.22
N ALA A 336 -0.30 9.59 -3.54
CA ALA A 336 -1.60 9.60 -4.23
C ALA A 336 -2.51 8.44 -3.77
N SER A 337 -1.95 7.35 -3.23
CA SER A 337 -2.68 6.17 -2.78
C SER A 337 -2.98 6.15 -1.28
N THR A 338 -2.70 7.22 -0.52
CA THR A 338 -2.94 7.25 0.93
C THR A 338 -4.44 7.21 1.26
N LEU A 339 -4.92 6.05 1.70
CA LEU A 339 -6.33 5.80 2.01
C LEU A 339 -6.69 5.99 3.48
N SER A 340 -5.74 5.76 4.39
CA SER A 340 -6.00 5.88 5.83
C SER A 340 -4.82 6.46 6.58
N LEU A 341 -5.13 7.35 7.53
CA LEU A 341 -4.18 8.12 8.34
C LEU A 341 -4.71 8.23 9.76
N MET A 342 -3.94 7.72 10.71
CA MET A 342 -4.34 7.76 12.11
C MET A 342 -3.14 7.73 13.06
N VAL A 343 -3.39 8.16 14.29
CA VAL A 343 -2.47 8.10 15.42
C VAL A 343 -3.20 7.43 16.58
N MET A 344 -2.67 6.30 17.03
CA MET A 344 -3.19 5.51 18.15
C MET A 344 -2.34 5.79 19.39
N ASN A 345 -2.98 6.15 20.50
CA ASN A 345 -2.32 6.33 21.78
C ASN A 345 -2.82 5.22 22.72
N SER A 346 -1.96 4.23 22.95
CA SER A 346 -2.32 3.06 23.75
C SER A 346 -2.56 3.40 25.20
N THR A 347 -1.73 4.28 25.76
CA THR A 347 -1.80 4.70 27.17
C THR A 347 -3.09 5.48 27.47
N LYS A 348 -3.52 6.38 26.57
CA LYS A 348 -4.73 7.20 26.74
C LYS A 348 -6.02 6.52 26.28
N SER A 349 -5.95 5.35 25.66
CA SER A 349 -7.12 4.72 25.03
C SER A 349 -7.82 5.68 24.06
N SER A 350 -7.04 6.31 23.17
CA SER A 350 -7.55 7.27 22.18
C SER A 350 -6.93 7.12 20.79
N VAL A 351 -7.68 7.52 19.76
CA VAL A 351 -7.21 7.58 18.38
C VAL A 351 -7.59 8.90 17.75
N LEU A 352 -6.66 9.49 16.99
CA LEU A 352 -6.91 10.58 16.05
C LEU A 352 -6.88 10.03 14.63
N ASN A 353 -7.84 10.40 13.78
CA ASN A 353 -7.86 9.98 12.38
C ASN A 353 -8.35 11.08 11.43
N ILE A 354 -7.81 11.08 10.22
CA ILE A 354 -8.28 11.95 9.13
C ILE A 354 -9.40 11.24 8.38
N ASN A 355 -10.52 11.92 8.20
CA ASN A 355 -11.69 11.38 7.50
C ASN A 355 -11.78 11.94 6.08
N GLY A 356 -12.69 11.37 5.29
CA GLY A 356 -12.99 11.83 3.95
C GLY A 356 -12.28 11.02 2.85
N PRO A 357 -12.45 11.45 1.60
CA PRO A 357 -11.93 10.73 0.44
C PRO A 357 -10.40 10.78 0.38
N ALA A 358 -9.82 9.77 -0.28
CA ALA A 358 -8.41 9.75 -0.61
C ALA A 358 -8.04 10.71 -1.78
N PRO A 359 -6.78 11.18 -1.89
CA PRO A 359 -5.69 10.91 -0.94
C PRO A 359 -5.94 11.66 0.37
N LYS A 360 -5.60 11.05 1.51
CA LYS A 360 -5.79 11.73 2.80
C LYS A 360 -4.59 12.60 3.13
N VAL A 361 -4.87 13.83 3.55
CA VAL A 361 -3.86 14.83 3.97
C VAL A 361 -4.40 15.63 5.14
N PHE A 362 -3.53 16.32 5.87
CA PHE A 362 -3.91 17.13 7.02
C PHE A 362 -4.89 18.25 6.64
N ARG A 363 -6.13 18.12 7.09
CA ARG A 363 -7.25 19.05 6.87
C ARG A 363 -8.10 19.15 8.12
N ASP A 364 -9.11 20.03 8.09
CA ASP A 364 -9.98 20.33 9.24
C ASP A 364 -10.91 19.16 9.64
N ASP A 365 -10.91 18.03 8.92
CA ASP A 365 -11.77 16.85 9.14
C ASP A 365 -11.11 15.76 9.98
N ILE A 366 -10.57 16.15 11.14
CA ILE A 366 -10.02 15.22 12.12
C ILE A 366 -11.13 14.75 13.05
N SER A 367 -11.21 13.43 13.25
CA SER A 367 -12.01 12.85 14.32
C SER A 367 -11.10 12.26 15.39
N GLU A 368 -11.61 12.26 16.60
CA GLU A 368 -10.98 11.70 17.78
C GLU A 368 -11.94 10.72 18.42
N ILE A 369 -11.46 9.53 18.73
CA ILE A 369 -12.17 8.52 19.50
C ILE A 369 -11.50 8.44 20.87
N LYS A 370 -12.20 8.82 21.94
CA LYS A 370 -11.72 8.76 23.34
C LYS A 370 -12.39 7.65 24.12
N ASN A 371 -11.76 7.24 25.22
CA ASN A 371 -12.29 6.26 26.16
C ASN A 371 -12.75 4.98 25.43
N ILE A 372 -11.94 4.55 24.45
CA ILE A 372 -12.31 3.58 23.42
C ILE A 372 -12.95 2.32 24.01
N PHE A 373 -12.34 1.78 25.08
CA PHE A 373 -12.70 0.47 25.64
C PHE A 373 -13.71 0.52 26.79
N ASP A 374 -14.13 1.72 27.22
CA ASP A 374 -15.12 1.89 28.28
C ASP A 374 -16.41 2.48 27.69
N ARG A 375 -16.45 3.81 27.55
CA ARG A 375 -17.55 4.54 26.92
C ARG A 375 -17.01 5.37 25.75
N PRO A 376 -16.91 4.78 24.54
CA PRO A 376 -16.28 5.45 23.42
C PRO A 376 -17.03 6.73 23.04
N LEU A 377 -16.29 7.82 22.93
CA LEU A 377 -16.79 9.12 22.51
C LEU A 377 -16.09 9.53 21.22
N VAL A 378 -16.87 9.77 20.16
CA VAL A 378 -16.37 10.28 18.89
C VAL A 378 -16.60 11.78 18.81
N THR A 379 -15.54 12.56 18.70
CA THR A 379 -15.59 14.02 18.57
C THR A 379 -14.87 14.49 17.32
N LYS A 380 -15.39 15.51 16.64
CA LYS A 380 -14.65 16.22 15.59
C LYS A 380 -13.74 17.26 16.24
N ILE A 381 -12.47 17.26 15.86
CA ILE A 381 -11.52 18.30 16.27
C ILE A 381 -11.57 19.41 15.23
N LYS A 382 -11.92 20.63 15.65
CA LYS A 382 -11.76 21.82 14.80
C LYS A 382 -10.34 22.36 14.94
N ILE A 383 -9.63 22.43 13.84
CA ILE A 383 -8.31 23.07 13.79
C ILE A 383 -8.54 24.56 13.54
N ASN A 384 -8.24 25.40 14.53
CA ASN A 384 -8.42 26.86 14.42
C ASN A 384 -7.40 27.53 13.47
N LYS A 385 -6.38 26.80 13.03
CA LYS A 385 -5.32 27.32 12.18
C LYS A 385 -5.64 26.96 10.73
N LYS A 386 -5.93 27.96 9.90
CA LYS A 386 -6.10 27.77 8.46
C LYS A 386 -4.84 27.09 7.93
N SER A 387 -4.94 25.83 7.55
CA SER A 387 -3.80 25.07 7.03
C SER A 387 -3.27 25.81 5.81
N LEU A 388 -1.99 26.24 5.84
CA LEU A 388 -1.26 26.75 4.67
C LEU A 388 -0.99 25.56 3.75
N PHE A 389 -2.04 25.07 3.12
CA PHE A 389 -2.02 23.87 2.30
C PHE A 389 -2.23 24.26 0.84
N ASP A 390 -1.36 23.75 -0.04
CA ASP A 390 -1.46 24.01 -1.47
C ASP A 390 -2.56 23.13 -2.07
N THR A 391 -3.65 23.78 -2.49
CA THR A 391 -4.81 23.08 -3.04
C THR A 391 -4.50 22.47 -4.41
N GLU A 392 -3.65 23.12 -5.19
CA GLU A 392 -3.23 22.65 -6.52
C GLU A 392 -2.46 21.35 -6.41
N TYR A 393 -1.49 21.28 -5.49
CA TYR A 393 -0.73 20.06 -5.24
C TYR A 393 -1.62 18.85 -4.96
N PHE A 394 -2.61 19.03 -4.10
CA PHE A 394 -3.52 17.95 -3.74
C PHE A 394 -4.43 17.54 -4.87
N GLN A 395 -4.96 18.52 -5.60
CA GLN A 395 -5.77 18.23 -6.78
C GLN A 395 -4.95 17.42 -7.79
N GLY A 396 -3.68 17.78 -7.96
CA GLY A 396 -2.70 17.02 -8.72
C GLY A 396 -2.52 15.57 -8.24
N LEU A 397 -2.31 15.35 -6.94
CA LEU A 397 -2.19 14.00 -6.36
C LEU A 397 -3.48 13.18 -6.55
N HIS A 398 -4.65 13.79 -6.35
CA HIS A 398 -5.94 13.15 -6.61
C HIS A 398 -6.08 12.75 -8.09
N LEU A 399 -5.62 13.58 -9.02
CA LEU A 399 -5.68 13.26 -10.44
C LEU A 399 -4.68 12.17 -10.84
N ILE A 400 -3.49 12.11 -10.23
CA ILE A 400 -2.55 10.98 -10.39
C ILE A 400 -3.20 9.66 -9.97
N MET A 401 -3.90 9.69 -8.85
CA MET A 401 -4.61 8.55 -8.29
C MET A 401 -5.77 8.09 -9.18
N GLU A 402 -6.58 9.01 -9.70
CA GLU A 402 -7.63 8.67 -10.69
C GLU A 402 -7.03 8.19 -12.03
N ALA A 403 -5.84 8.67 -12.42
CA ALA A 403 -5.11 8.15 -13.58
C ALA A 403 -4.63 6.70 -13.37
N GLN A 404 -4.13 6.35 -12.17
CA GLN A 404 -3.78 4.97 -11.84
C GLN A 404 -5.01 4.05 -11.94
N LYS A 405 -6.16 4.50 -11.41
CA LYS A 405 -7.41 3.76 -11.53
C LYS A 405 -7.84 3.56 -12.98
N ALA A 406 -7.69 4.59 -13.82
CA ALA A 406 -8.00 4.50 -15.24
C ALA A 406 -7.05 3.54 -15.99
N PHE A 407 -5.77 3.48 -15.60
CA PHE A 407 -4.84 2.43 -16.08
C PHE A 407 -5.35 1.03 -15.73
N ASP A 408 -5.76 0.81 -14.48
CA ASP A 408 -6.20 -0.49 -13.99
C ASP A 408 -7.53 -0.94 -14.63
N SER A 409 -8.42 0.00 -14.95
CA SER A 409 -9.69 -0.26 -15.65
C SER A 409 -9.58 -0.25 -17.17
N HIS A 410 -8.40 0.06 -17.73
CA HIS A 410 -8.16 0.22 -19.17
C HIS A 410 -9.07 1.28 -19.84
N ASP A 411 -9.33 2.39 -19.14
CA ASP A 411 -10.09 3.53 -19.67
C ASP A 411 -9.12 4.61 -20.16
N SER A 412 -8.83 4.62 -21.46
CA SER A 412 -7.86 5.55 -22.04
C SER A 412 -8.31 7.01 -22.00
N VAL A 413 -9.62 7.27 -22.07
CA VAL A 413 -10.16 8.64 -22.07
C VAL A 413 -9.97 9.27 -20.69
N LEU A 414 -10.37 8.57 -19.63
CA LEU A 414 -10.16 9.05 -18.26
C LEU A 414 -8.68 9.12 -17.93
N LEU A 415 -7.88 8.18 -18.41
CA LEU A 415 -6.44 8.17 -18.21
C LEU A 415 -5.77 9.45 -18.75
N TYR A 416 -6.02 9.79 -20.02
CA TYR A 416 -5.44 11.00 -20.61
C TYR A 416 -5.94 12.27 -19.93
N HIS A 417 -7.24 12.36 -19.65
CA HIS A 417 -7.83 13.50 -18.97
C HIS A 417 -7.18 13.74 -17.60
N ASN A 418 -7.11 12.70 -16.77
CA ASN A 418 -6.59 12.81 -15.41
C ASN A 418 -5.09 13.14 -15.41
N LEU A 419 -4.29 12.52 -16.30
CA LEU A 419 -2.87 12.85 -16.40
C LEU A 419 -2.64 14.29 -16.87
N GLN A 420 -3.36 14.76 -17.89
CA GLN A 420 -3.26 16.17 -18.35
C GLN A 420 -3.59 17.15 -17.23
N MET A 421 -4.71 16.93 -16.55
CA MET A 421 -5.09 17.79 -15.44
C MET A 421 -4.08 17.73 -14.29
N ALA A 422 -3.51 16.56 -13.99
CA ALA A 422 -2.47 16.42 -12.97
C ALA A 422 -1.23 17.26 -13.32
N ILE A 423 -0.83 17.27 -14.59
CA ILE A 423 0.33 18.05 -15.08
C ILE A 423 0.11 19.55 -14.85
N ASP A 424 -1.09 20.05 -15.13
CA ASP A 424 -1.44 21.46 -14.94
C ASP A 424 -1.41 21.85 -13.46
N HIS A 425 -2.08 21.06 -12.61
CA HIS A 425 -2.13 21.31 -11.17
C HIS A 425 -0.77 21.15 -10.46
N LEU A 426 0.14 20.35 -11.02
CA LEU A 426 1.46 20.09 -10.44
C LEU A 426 2.55 20.96 -11.03
N GLU A 427 2.24 22.03 -11.79
CA GLU A 427 3.23 22.80 -12.56
C GLU A 427 4.51 23.17 -11.79
N ASN A 428 4.38 23.50 -10.50
CA ASN A 428 5.46 23.94 -9.62
C ASN A 428 6.13 22.81 -8.81
N TYR A 429 5.83 21.56 -9.12
CA TYR A 429 6.19 20.37 -8.35
C TYR A 429 6.91 19.33 -9.21
N PRO A 430 7.88 18.58 -8.66
CA PRO A 430 8.54 17.49 -9.36
C PRO A 430 7.57 16.43 -9.90
N GLU A 431 6.46 16.19 -9.20
CA GLU A 431 5.42 15.24 -9.58
C GLU A 431 4.80 15.56 -10.95
N LYS A 432 4.92 16.80 -11.46
CA LYS A 432 4.59 17.13 -12.86
C LYS A 432 5.32 16.24 -13.85
N ASN A 433 6.64 16.07 -13.68
CA ASN A 433 7.44 15.25 -14.59
C ASN A 433 7.10 13.77 -14.46
N ILE A 434 6.69 13.32 -13.27
CA ILE A 434 6.16 11.98 -13.08
C ILE A 434 4.86 11.82 -13.89
N ALA A 435 3.91 12.74 -13.74
CA ALA A 435 2.65 12.70 -14.50
C ALA A 435 2.88 12.78 -16.01
N LEU A 436 3.79 13.66 -16.48
CA LEU A 436 4.19 13.73 -17.89
C LEU A 436 4.83 12.43 -18.38
N PHE A 437 5.74 11.83 -17.61
CA PHE A 437 6.38 10.57 -18.00
C PHE A 437 5.35 9.45 -18.19
N TYR A 438 4.40 9.32 -17.26
CA TYR A 438 3.31 8.35 -17.40
C TYR A 438 2.31 8.70 -18.51
N PHE A 439 2.16 9.99 -18.85
CA PHE A 439 1.40 10.43 -20.02
C PHE A 439 2.07 9.96 -21.32
N LEU A 440 3.40 10.09 -21.43
CA LEU A 440 4.16 9.57 -22.58
C LEU A 440 4.06 8.04 -22.66
N ILE A 441 4.06 7.33 -21.53
CA ILE A 441 3.83 5.88 -21.50
C ILE A 441 2.40 5.56 -21.98
N ALA A 442 1.39 6.31 -21.54
CA ALA A 442 0.03 6.11 -22.03
C ALA A 442 -0.07 6.30 -23.55
N GLN A 443 0.61 7.31 -24.11
CA GLN A 443 0.75 7.48 -25.56
C GLN A 443 1.44 6.30 -26.22
N TYR A 444 2.57 5.83 -25.68
CA TYR A 444 3.25 4.64 -26.19
C TYR A 444 2.32 3.42 -26.26
N LEU A 445 1.46 3.22 -25.26
CA LEU A 445 0.57 2.07 -25.18
C LEU A 445 -0.62 2.12 -26.14
N ASN A 446 -1.07 3.31 -26.53
CA ASN A 446 -2.29 3.48 -27.33
C ASN A 446 -2.03 3.95 -28.78
N GLU A 447 -0.87 4.53 -29.06
CA GLU A 447 -0.55 5.10 -30.37
C GLU A 447 0.26 4.13 -31.23
N THR A 448 -0.03 4.09 -32.53
CA THR A 448 0.72 3.25 -33.49
C THR A 448 1.25 4.02 -34.70
N HIS A 449 0.88 5.30 -34.85
CA HIS A 449 1.23 6.08 -36.04
C HIS A 449 2.71 6.52 -36.02
N PRO A 450 3.50 6.27 -37.08
CA PRO A 450 4.94 6.55 -37.06
C PRO A 450 5.32 8.00 -36.74
N GLN A 451 4.56 8.98 -37.21
CA GLN A 451 4.83 10.39 -36.89
C GLN A 451 4.61 10.70 -35.39
N VAL A 452 3.57 10.12 -34.80
CA VAL A 452 3.28 10.26 -33.36
C VAL A 452 4.39 9.61 -32.55
N LEU A 453 4.83 8.42 -32.94
CA LEU A 453 5.94 7.71 -32.29
C LEU A 453 7.27 8.47 -32.42
N ALA A 454 7.51 9.19 -33.52
CA ALA A 454 8.69 10.03 -33.69
C ALA A 454 8.67 11.25 -32.77
N HIS A 455 7.51 11.88 -32.59
CA HIS A 455 7.33 12.94 -31.60
C HIS A 455 7.55 12.40 -30.18
N LEU A 456 6.95 11.26 -29.87
CA LEU A 456 7.10 10.59 -28.58
C LEU A 456 8.56 10.26 -28.25
N LEU A 457 9.35 9.83 -29.25
CA LEU A 457 10.79 9.60 -29.08
C LEU A 457 11.53 10.89 -28.71
N SER A 458 11.21 12.00 -29.36
CA SER A 458 11.77 13.31 -29.03
C SER A 458 11.43 13.72 -27.59
N ASP A 459 10.18 13.48 -27.19
CA ASP A 459 9.73 13.83 -25.84
C ASP A 459 10.43 12.99 -24.78
N PHE A 460 10.55 11.66 -24.96
CA PHE A 460 11.32 10.83 -24.02
C PHE A 460 12.80 11.23 -23.95
N LYS A 461 13.45 11.61 -25.06
CA LYS A 461 14.84 12.11 -25.04
C LYS A 461 14.98 13.39 -24.21
N ASN A 462 13.96 14.26 -24.22
CA ASN A 462 13.95 15.46 -23.38
C ASN A 462 13.78 15.14 -21.87
N PHE A 463 13.26 13.97 -21.53
CA PHE A 463 13.12 13.50 -20.14
C PHE A 463 14.38 12.87 -19.54
N GLU A 464 15.33 12.46 -20.38
CA GLU A 464 16.56 11.81 -19.89
C GLU A 464 17.30 12.73 -18.89
N GLY A 465 17.57 12.19 -17.70
CA GLY A 465 18.20 12.92 -16.60
C GLY A 465 17.25 13.78 -15.74
N ASN A 466 15.97 13.90 -16.13
CA ASN A 466 14.95 14.71 -15.45
C ASN A 466 13.93 13.86 -14.66
N LEU A 467 14.32 12.63 -14.31
CA LEU A 467 13.52 11.65 -13.58
C LEU A 467 14.33 11.02 -12.45
N PRO A 468 13.68 10.47 -11.40
CA PRO A 468 14.34 9.62 -10.43
C PRO A 468 15.13 8.49 -11.11
N PRO A 469 16.30 8.06 -10.56
CA PRO A 469 17.19 7.09 -11.20
C PRO A 469 16.50 5.86 -11.81
N TYR A 470 15.60 5.20 -11.07
CA TYR A 470 14.87 4.04 -11.57
C TYR A 470 13.91 4.39 -12.73
N LEU A 471 13.16 5.49 -12.66
CA LEU A 471 12.32 5.93 -13.79
C LEU A 471 13.15 6.38 -15.00
N ASN A 472 14.35 6.91 -14.77
CA ASN A 472 15.28 7.23 -15.85
C ASN A 472 15.73 5.97 -16.61
N ASP A 473 15.98 4.85 -15.92
CA ASP A 473 16.25 3.56 -16.56
C ASP A 473 15.08 3.14 -17.47
N HIS A 474 13.83 3.31 -17.02
CA HIS A 474 12.65 3.06 -17.85
C HIS A 474 12.59 4.00 -19.05
N CYS A 475 12.88 5.29 -18.87
CA CYS A 475 12.93 6.28 -19.94
C CYS A 475 13.91 5.85 -21.04
N ILE A 476 15.11 5.43 -20.65
CA ILE A 476 16.12 4.88 -21.57
C ILE A 476 15.55 3.66 -22.33
N MET A 477 14.87 2.73 -21.65
CA MET A 477 14.23 1.60 -22.34
C MET A 477 13.19 2.04 -23.38
N PHE A 478 12.36 3.06 -23.09
CA PHE A 478 11.37 3.58 -24.05
C PHE A 478 12.02 4.26 -25.26
N ILE A 479 13.09 5.03 -25.05
CA ILE A 479 13.89 5.60 -26.14
C ILE A 479 14.34 4.47 -27.08
N GLY A 480 14.96 3.43 -26.54
CA GLY A 480 15.45 2.30 -27.32
C GLY A 480 14.34 1.50 -28.03
N ARG A 481 13.18 1.33 -27.37
CA ARG A 481 11.99 0.72 -27.99
C ARG A 481 11.52 1.53 -29.20
N LEU A 482 11.40 2.84 -29.06
CA LEU A 482 10.90 3.73 -30.11
C LEU A 482 11.89 3.82 -31.28
N GLU A 483 13.18 3.94 -31.02
CA GLU A 483 14.22 3.90 -32.06
C GLU A 483 14.13 2.61 -32.88
N ARG A 484 13.93 1.48 -32.21
CA ARG A 484 13.75 0.19 -32.88
C ARG A 484 12.48 0.15 -33.73
N ILE A 485 11.34 0.62 -33.22
CA ILE A 485 10.06 0.65 -33.95
C ILE A 485 10.19 1.52 -35.21
N LEU A 486 10.87 2.66 -35.08
CA LEU A 486 11.10 3.61 -36.16
C LEU A 486 12.27 3.24 -37.09
N LYS A 487 12.96 2.12 -36.83
CA LYS A 487 14.13 1.63 -37.58
C LYS A 487 15.29 2.65 -37.61
N LEU A 488 15.49 3.37 -36.52
CA LEU A 488 16.60 4.30 -36.33
C LEU A 488 17.81 3.58 -35.73
N ALA A 489 19.00 4.19 -35.87
CA ALA A 489 20.18 3.72 -35.16
C ALA A 489 20.00 3.93 -33.65
N PRO A 490 20.38 2.96 -32.80
CA PRO A 490 20.25 3.10 -31.36
C PRO A 490 21.16 4.23 -30.85
N SER A 491 20.59 5.22 -30.16
CA SER A 491 21.38 6.30 -29.54
C SER A 491 21.81 5.98 -28.11
N ILE A 492 21.17 4.99 -27.48
CA ILE A 492 21.42 4.63 -26.08
C ILE A 492 22.41 3.49 -25.94
N ASN A 493 23.26 3.57 -24.91
CA ASN A 493 24.06 2.42 -24.47
C ASN A 493 23.26 1.62 -23.44
N ILE A 494 23.05 0.32 -23.68
CA ILE A 494 22.34 -0.56 -22.74
C ILE A 494 22.97 -0.62 -21.35
N ASP A 495 24.27 -0.40 -21.24
CA ASP A 495 24.98 -0.38 -19.97
C ASP A 495 24.75 0.90 -19.15
N SER A 496 24.10 1.92 -19.74
CA SER A 496 23.60 3.09 -19.00
C SER A 496 22.40 2.76 -18.10
N ILE A 497 21.69 1.65 -18.37
CA ILE A 497 20.60 1.16 -17.51
C ILE A 497 21.24 0.60 -16.23
N GLN A 498 21.07 1.31 -15.11
CA GLN A 498 21.71 0.97 -13.84
C GLN A 498 21.10 -0.29 -13.22
N THR A 499 19.78 -0.44 -13.33
CA THR A 499 19.05 -1.57 -12.77
C THR A 499 19.31 -2.83 -13.60
N GLN A 500 20.06 -3.78 -13.01
CA GLN A 500 20.45 -5.02 -13.68
C GLN A 500 19.25 -5.79 -14.25
N LYS A 501 18.15 -5.88 -13.50
CA LYS A 501 16.95 -6.61 -13.93
C LYS A 501 16.24 -5.93 -15.10
N LEU A 502 16.16 -4.61 -15.13
CA LEU A 502 15.65 -3.86 -16.29
C LEU A 502 16.53 -4.07 -17.53
N ARG A 503 17.85 -4.11 -17.34
CA ARG A 503 18.80 -4.44 -18.42
C ARG A 503 18.56 -5.85 -18.97
N GLU A 504 18.34 -6.84 -18.10
CA GLU A 504 18.00 -8.22 -18.48
C GLU A 504 16.67 -8.28 -19.26
N ILE A 505 15.66 -7.53 -18.82
CA ILE A 505 14.35 -7.40 -19.49
C ILE A 505 14.55 -6.83 -20.90
N TYR A 506 15.24 -5.70 -21.02
CA TYR A 506 15.47 -5.05 -22.31
C TYR A 506 16.27 -5.96 -23.27
N LYS A 507 17.30 -6.68 -22.79
CA LYS A 507 18.02 -7.68 -23.60
C LYS A 507 17.13 -8.80 -24.14
N ARG A 508 16.10 -9.21 -23.40
CA ARG A 508 15.11 -10.20 -23.86
C ARG A 508 14.18 -9.60 -24.91
N GLU A 509 13.71 -8.38 -24.70
CA GLU A 509 12.88 -7.64 -25.65
C GLU A 509 13.58 -7.49 -27.02
N LEU A 510 14.90 -7.27 -27.04
CA LEU A 510 15.68 -7.21 -28.27
C LEU A 510 15.59 -8.48 -29.13
N LYS A 511 15.23 -9.63 -28.55
CA LYS A 511 15.06 -10.91 -29.29
C LYS A 511 13.69 -11.06 -29.94
N ILE A 512 12.70 -10.27 -29.55
CA ILE A 512 11.35 -10.30 -30.14
C ILE A 512 11.44 -9.86 -31.61
N PRO A 513 10.81 -10.52 -32.59
CA PRO A 513 10.89 -10.10 -33.98
C PRO A 513 10.36 -8.67 -34.21
N SER A 514 11.08 -7.86 -35.00
CA SER A 514 10.75 -6.44 -35.22
C SER A 514 9.34 -6.22 -35.79
N ALA A 515 8.79 -7.17 -36.54
CA ALA A 515 7.45 -7.08 -37.13
C ALA A 515 6.32 -7.07 -36.10
N ILE A 516 6.51 -7.72 -34.94
CA ILE A 516 5.52 -7.80 -33.87
C ILE A 516 5.93 -7.01 -32.63
N PHE A 517 7.14 -6.44 -32.63
CA PHE A 517 7.77 -5.87 -31.46
C PHE A 517 6.89 -4.86 -30.73
N HIS A 518 6.32 -3.88 -31.45
CA HIS A 518 5.52 -2.83 -30.83
C HIS A 518 4.26 -3.38 -30.16
N PHE A 519 3.52 -4.24 -30.87
CA PHE A 519 2.33 -4.88 -30.32
C PHE A 519 2.67 -5.74 -29.09
N THR A 520 3.76 -6.51 -29.16
CA THR A 520 4.21 -7.34 -28.04
C THR A 520 4.63 -6.47 -26.86
N SER A 521 5.44 -5.43 -27.05
CA SER A 521 5.88 -4.55 -25.96
C SER A 521 4.72 -3.83 -25.29
N GLN A 522 3.74 -3.31 -26.05
CA GLN A 522 2.53 -2.70 -25.49
C GLN A 522 1.78 -3.67 -24.57
N SER A 523 1.65 -4.93 -24.98
CA SER A 523 0.93 -5.95 -24.20
C SER A 523 1.66 -6.39 -22.92
N MET A 524 2.96 -6.15 -22.82
CA MET A 524 3.78 -6.59 -21.68
C MET A 524 3.93 -5.53 -20.59
N ILE A 525 3.48 -4.30 -20.82
CA ILE A 525 3.74 -3.16 -19.94
C ILE A 525 2.53 -2.87 -19.04
N ILE A 526 2.76 -2.87 -17.72
CA ILE A 526 1.79 -2.41 -16.73
C ILE A 526 2.38 -1.21 -15.98
N PRO A 527 1.95 0.02 -16.30
CA PRO A 527 2.38 1.21 -15.56
C PRO A 527 1.79 1.24 -14.15
N ARG A 528 2.60 1.62 -13.16
CA ARG A 528 2.21 1.78 -11.75
C ARG A 528 2.72 3.11 -11.21
N ILE A 529 1.91 4.16 -11.39
CA ILE A 529 2.23 5.52 -10.95
C ILE A 529 2.35 5.58 -9.42
N ASP A 530 1.50 4.82 -8.72
CA ASP A 530 1.37 4.79 -7.26
C ASP A 530 2.64 4.33 -6.53
N ILE A 531 3.50 3.56 -7.20
CA ILE A 531 4.79 3.12 -6.66
C ILE A 531 6.00 3.53 -7.52
N LEU A 532 5.80 4.41 -8.50
CA LEU A 532 6.84 4.85 -9.44
C LEU A 532 7.53 3.67 -10.15
N ASP A 533 6.75 2.71 -10.64
CA ASP A 533 7.26 1.52 -11.34
C ASP A 533 6.52 1.25 -12.66
N ILE A 534 7.12 0.40 -13.49
CA ILE A 534 6.53 -0.19 -14.68
C ILE A 534 6.85 -1.67 -14.67
N ILE A 535 5.80 -2.48 -14.56
CA ILE A 535 5.93 -3.91 -14.42
C ILE A 535 5.87 -4.55 -15.80
N TYR A 536 6.86 -5.39 -16.09
CA TYR A 536 6.98 -6.06 -17.38
C TYR A 536 6.59 -7.53 -17.27
N ILE A 537 5.56 -7.92 -18.01
CA ILE A 537 5.11 -9.30 -18.15
C ILE A 537 5.93 -9.94 -19.26
N LEU A 538 7.12 -10.45 -18.91
CA LEU A 538 7.86 -11.30 -19.82
C LEU A 538 7.41 -12.75 -19.62
N THR A 539 6.58 -13.25 -20.53
CA THR A 539 6.37 -14.69 -20.65
C THR A 539 7.70 -15.33 -21.03
N THR A 540 8.16 -16.26 -20.18
CA THR A 540 9.41 -17.03 -20.33
C THR A 540 9.58 -17.65 -21.70
#